data_AF-A0A818NL80-F1
#
_entry.id   AF-A0A818NL80-F1
#
_cell.length_a   1.000
_cell.length_b   1.000
_cell.length_c   1.000
_cell.angle_alpha   90.00
_cell.angle_beta   90.00
_cell.angle_gamma   90.00
#
_symmetry.space_group_name_H-M   'P 1'
#
loop_
_entity.id
_entity.type
_entity.pdbx_description
1 polymer ?
#
loop_
_entity_poly.entity_id
_entity_poly.type
_entity_poly.pdbx_seq_one_letter_code
_entity_poly.pdbx_strand_id
1 'polypeptide(L)'
;CPYSFLSENCINIHQTIVNDNDEFPVNKKFKSDGQLSLPCICGKIAKLSKKQQYSWENFLSICTQCSRSIHKKCLIQNENNPELFICPYCEQRLTDNHQLLSTGATLIIAPAAIIDQWIEEIDKHLDCSLNIYMYEGIVNKIPVPDRYFLAKQDFIFCSYENLKKDIHHNEICSKEHHSTRTQVRKYEYLISPLLRLKFWRLVLDEAQ
;
A
#
# COMPACT_ATOMS: atom_id res chain seq x y z
N CYS A 1 20.15 -6.02 -2.81
CA CYS A 1 20.45 -5.64 -4.20
C CYS A 1 21.31 -6.72 -4.83
N PRO A 2 20.90 -7.29 -5.96
CA PRO A 2 21.65 -7.03 -7.19
C PRO A 2 20.71 -6.83 -8.37
N TYR A 3 20.38 -5.59 -8.68
CA TYR A 3 20.24 -5.09 -10.05
C TYR A 3 20.64 -3.61 -10.00
N SER A 4 21.95 -3.40 -9.83
CA SER A 4 22.62 -2.16 -10.17
C SER A 4 23.25 -2.37 -11.55
N PHE A 5 22.43 -2.28 -12.59
CA PHE A 5 22.89 -1.94 -13.92
C PHE A 5 22.51 -0.49 -14.14
N LEU A 6 23.52 0.38 -14.10
CA LEU A 6 23.45 1.73 -14.63
C LEU A 6 23.21 1.60 -16.14
N SER A 7 21.94 1.62 -16.54
CA SER A 7 21.56 2.23 -17.82
C SER A 7 21.08 3.63 -17.48
N GLU A 8 21.37 4.60 -18.35
CA GLU A 8 20.85 5.98 -18.27
C GLU A 8 19.34 6.01 -18.59
N ASN A 9 18.57 5.07 -18.04
CA ASN A 9 17.13 4.98 -18.26
C ASN A 9 16.43 5.78 -17.16
N CYS A 10 15.69 6.79 -17.59
CA CYS A 10 15.09 7.79 -16.73
C CYS A 10 13.88 7.25 -15.91
N ILE A 11 13.49 5.99 -16.10
CA ILE A 11 12.30 5.39 -15.49
C ILE A 11 12.62 4.68 -14.17
N ASN A 12 11.99 5.11 -13.09
CA ASN A 12 12.01 4.41 -11.81
C ASN A 12 10.78 3.50 -11.70
N ILE A 13 10.98 2.20 -11.88
CA ILE A 13 9.92 1.19 -11.71
C ILE A 13 9.95 0.64 -10.29
N HIS A 14 8.88 0.86 -9.55
CA HIS A 14 8.67 0.28 -8.24
C HIS A 14 7.75 -0.94 -8.34
N GLN A 15 8.33 -2.14 -8.17
CA GLN A 15 7.60 -3.41 -8.04
C GLN A 15 7.55 -3.87 -6.57
N THR A 16 6.46 -4.53 -6.20
CA THR A 16 6.26 -5.10 -4.86
C THR A 16 6.72 -6.56 -4.87
N ILE A 17 7.63 -6.96 -3.97
CA ILE A 17 8.04 -8.38 -3.86
C ILE A 17 6.93 -9.14 -3.14
N VAL A 18 6.25 -10.00 -3.88
CA VAL A 18 5.17 -10.87 -3.38
C VAL A 18 5.71 -11.92 -2.41
N ASN A 19 5.14 -11.96 -1.21
CA ASN A 19 5.15 -13.17 -0.39
C ASN A 19 3.69 -13.62 -0.23
N ASP A 20 3.28 -14.56 -1.07
CA ASP A 20 1.98 -15.21 -0.94
C ASP A 20 2.01 -16.17 0.26
N ASN A 21 0.86 -16.29 0.92
CA ASN A 21 0.59 -17.06 2.15
C ASN A 21 0.79 -16.27 3.44
N ASP A 22 -0.26 -15.58 3.87
CA ASP A 22 -0.73 -15.57 5.25
C ASP A 22 -1.97 -14.65 5.36
N GLU A 23 -3.12 -15.19 5.79
CA GLU A 23 -4.23 -14.36 6.28
C GLU A 23 -3.81 -13.76 7.64
N PHE A 24 -3.47 -12.47 7.66
CA PHE A 24 -2.88 -11.85 8.85
C PHE A 24 -3.94 -11.29 9.83
N PRO A 25 -3.94 -11.68 11.12
CA PRO A 25 -4.84 -11.12 12.12
C PRO A 25 -4.34 -9.76 12.62
N VAL A 26 -4.92 -8.66 12.11
CA VAL A 26 -4.30 -7.32 12.26
C VAL A 26 -4.51 -6.61 13.61
N ASN A 27 -5.35 -7.12 14.53
CA ASN A 27 -5.87 -6.26 15.62
C ASN A 27 -5.88 -6.81 17.04
N LYS A 28 -5.23 -7.93 17.33
CA LYS A 28 -5.07 -8.33 18.73
C LYS A 28 -4.12 -7.34 19.41
N LYS A 29 -4.60 -6.56 20.39
CA LYS A 29 -3.75 -5.69 21.20
C LYS A 29 -2.83 -6.56 22.06
N PHE A 30 -1.57 -6.16 22.16
CA PHE A 30 -0.60 -6.82 23.04
C PHE A 30 -0.17 -5.83 24.13
N LYS A 31 -0.03 -6.34 25.36
CA LYS A 31 0.58 -5.58 26.47
C LYS A 31 2.03 -5.99 26.57
N SER A 32 2.94 -5.03 26.44
CA SER A 32 4.35 -5.15 26.78
C SER A 32 4.72 -3.96 27.65
N ASP A 33 5.32 -4.21 28.82
CA ASP A 33 5.77 -3.17 29.77
C ASP A 33 4.70 -2.12 30.12
N GLY A 34 3.46 -2.56 30.33
CA GLY A 34 2.33 -1.68 30.70
C GLY A 34 1.76 -0.84 29.55
N GLN A 35 2.42 -0.79 28.39
CA GLN A 35 1.89 -0.12 27.18
C GLN A 35 1.15 -1.10 26.26
N LEU A 36 0.01 -0.65 25.75
CA LEU A 36 -0.76 -1.37 24.72
C LEU A 36 -0.17 -1.04 23.34
N SER A 37 0.29 -2.05 22.61
CA SER A 37 0.77 -1.91 21.23
C SER A 37 -0.08 -2.72 20.26
N LEU A 38 -0.19 -2.21 19.03
CA LEU A 38 -0.86 -2.88 17.92
C LEU A 38 0.18 -3.49 16.97
N PRO A 39 -0.06 -4.70 16.42
CA PRO A 39 0.90 -5.37 15.54
C PRO A 39 1.03 -4.67 14.18
N CYS A 40 2.06 -5.05 13.43
CA CYS A 40 2.25 -4.59 12.06
C CYS A 40 1.07 -5.01 11.16
N ILE A 41 0.96 -4.38 9.98
CA ILE A 41 -0.01 -4.74 8.93
C ILE A 41 0.12 -6.23 8.55
N CYS A 42 1.34 -6.79 8.60
CA CYS A 42 1.59 -8.23 8.45
C CYS A 42 1.20 -9.10 9.65
N GLY A 43 0.43 -8.59 10.63
CA GLY A 43 0.01 -9.31 11.84
C GLY A 43 1.14 -9.68 12.82
N LYS A 44 2.41 -9.60 12.41
CA LYS A 44 3.57 -9.92 13.25
C LYS A 44 3.81 -8.81 14.27
N ILE A 45 4.00 -9.21 15.52
CA ILE A 45 4.50 -8.34 16.58
C ILE A 45 6.01 -8.22 16.39
N ALA A 46 6.54 -7.02 16.54
CA ALA A 46 7.96 -6.80 16.69
C ALA A 46 8.48 -7.54 17.93
N LYS A 47 8.93 -8.78 17.78
CA LYS A 47 9.78 -9.43 18.78
C LYS A 47 11.19 -8.93 18.51
N LEU A 48 11.72 -8.07 19.39
CA LEU A 48 13.14 -7.76 19.48
C LEU A 48 13.90 -9.05 19.89
N SER A 49 13.99 -10.02 18.98
CA SER A 49 14.85 -11.18 19.17
C SER A 49 16.30 -10.72 19.05
N LYS A 50 17.09 -10.91 20.11
CA LYS A 50 18.54 -10.61 20.16
C LYS A 50 19.34 -11.21 19.00
N LYS A 51 18.79 -12.17 18.23
CA LYS A 51 19.43 -12.81 17.07
C LYS A 51 19.14 -12.15 15.71
N GLN A 52 18.20 -11.22 15.61
CA GLN A 52 17.75 -10.59 14.33
C GLN A 52 18.00 -9.07 14.29
N GLN A 53 19.01 -8.62 15.03
CA GLN A 53 19.24 -7.22 15.37
C GLN A 53 19.86 -6.38 14.23
N TYR A 54 20.19 -6.96 13.08
CA TYR A 54 21.01 -6.31 12.04
C TYR A 54 20.45 -6.37 10.60
N SER A 55 19.13 -6.50 10.41
CA SER A 55 18.51 -6.33 9.09
C SER A 55 17.71 -5.03 9.03
N TRP A 56 17.97 -4.19 8.02
CA TRP A 56 17.22 -2.95 7.74
C TRP A 56 15.71 -3.20 7.57
N GLU A 57 15.33 -4.41 7.15
CA GLU A 57 13.94 -4.86 7.04
C GLU A 57 13.19 -4.92 8.38
N ASN A 58 13.91 -4.93 9.51
CA ASN A 58 13.36 -4.99 10.86
C ASN A 58 13.24 -3.61 11.52
N PHE A 59 13.55 -2.51 10.81
CA PHE A 59 13.32 -1.18 11.36
C PHE A 59 11.81 -0.92 11.48
N LEU A 60 11.39 -0.40 12.63
CA LEU A 60 9.98 -0.18 12.96
C LEU A 60 9.65 1.30 12.96
N SER A 61 8.54 1.65 12.30
CA SER A 61 7.90 2.95 12.44
C SER A 61 6.75 2.80 13.43
N ILE A 62 6.71 3.66 14.47
CA ILE A 62 5.68 3.60 15.52
C ILE A 62 4.69 4.75 15.29
N CYS A 63 3.41 4.40 15.14
CA CYS A 63 2.38 5.39 14.89
C CYS A 63 2.14 6.28 16.11
N THR A 64 2.23 7.61 15.95
CA THR A 64 2.00 8.59 17.02
C THR A 64 0.56 8.65 17.51
N GLN A 65 -0.41 8.15 16.73
CA GLN A 65 -1.84 8.22 17.01
C GLN A 65 -2.39 6.98 17.73
N CYS A 66 -1.82 5.79 17.50
CA CYS A 66 -2.34 4.54 18.09
C CYS A 66 -1.27 3.58 18.59
N SER A 67 0.01 3.97 18.56
CA SER A 67 1.15 3.14 18.97
C SER A 67 1.28 1.81 18.21
N ARG A 68 0.74 1.73 16.98
CA ARG A 68 0.95 0.59 16.07
C ARG A 68 2.38 0.58 15.55
N SER A 69 3.07 -0.55 15.68
CA SER A 69 4.41 -0.75 15.11
C SER A 69 4.30 -1.31 13.70
N ILE A 70 4.89 -0.66 12.70
CA ILE A 70 4.90 -1.11 11.30
C ILE A 70 6.34 -1.36 10.86
N HIS A 71 6.64 -2.53 10.30
CA HIS A 71 7.93 -2.77 9.66
C HIS A 71 8.07 -1.84 8.45
N LYS A 72 9.24 -1.21 8.29
CA LYS A 72 9.51 -0.38 7.09
C LYS A 72 9.27 -1.14 5.79
N LYS A 73 9.57 -2.45 5.75
CA LYS A 73 9.30 -3.29 4.56
C LYS A 73 7.82 -3.62 4.32
N CYS A 74 6.94 -3.35 5.28
CA CYS A 74 5.51 -3.66 5.16
C CYS A 74 4.67 -2.48 4.67
N LEU A 75 5.27 -1.29 4.55
CA LEU A 75 4.61 -0.07 4.12
C LEU A 75 5.55 0.72 3.21
N ILE A 76 5.19 0.90 1.94
CA ILE A 76 5.93 1.81 1.06
C ILE A 76 5.50 3.23 1.40
N GLN A 77 6.46 4.05 1.81
CA GLN A 77 6.24 5.43 2.24
C GLN A 77 7.02 6.41 1.37
N ASN A 78 6.49 7.61 1.26
CA ASN A 78 7.01 8.65 0.39
C ASN A 78 7.97 9.64 1.07
N GLU A 79 8.63 9.21 2.15
CA GLU A 79 9.38 10.10 3.07
C GLU A 79 8.45 10.93 3.97
N ASN A 80 7.91 10.29 5.01
CA ASN A 80 7.31 11.01 6.12
C ASN A 80 8.36 11.22 7.21
N ASN A 81 8.34 12.39 7.86
CA ASN A 81 9.12 12.62 9.08
C ASN A 81 8.84 11.46 10.07
N PRO A 82 9.85 10.65 10.43
CA PRO A 82 9.65 9.48 11.29
C PRO A 82 9.08 9.86 12.66
N GLU A 83 9.27 11.10 13.11
CA GLU A 83 8.72 11.62 14.36
C GLU A 83 7.21 11.88 14.32
N LEU A 84 6.61 11.97 13.12
CA LEU A 84 5.19 12.25 12.91
C LEU A 84 4.47 11.11 12.17
N PHE A 85 5.00 9.90 12.23
CA PHE A 85 4.43 8.78 11.49
C PHE A 85 2.99 8.46 11.94
N ILE A 86 2.06 8.49 10.99
CA ILE A 86 0.69 8.03 11.13
C ILE A 86 0.52 6.75 10.31
N CYS A 87 0.02 5.67 10.92
CA CYS A 87 -0.20 4.42 10.20
C CYS A 87 -1.40 4.52 9.24
N PRO A 88 -1.48 3.67 8.20
CA PRO A 88 -2.59 3.67 7.25
C PRO A 88 -3.97 3.55 7.90
N TYR A 89 -4.08 2.83 9.01
CA TYR A 89 -5.33 2.71 9.78
C TYR A 89 -5.76 4.04 10.42
N CYS A 90 -4.83 4.73 11.09
CA CYS A 90 -5.13 6.04 11.68
C CYS A 90 -5.42 7.07 10.59
N GLU A 91 -4.63 7.05 9.53
CA GLU A 91 -4.76 7.97 8.41
C GLU A 91 -6.11 7.79 7.71
N GLN A 92 -6.58 6.55 7.52
CA GLN A 92 -7.94 6.24 7.08
C GLN A 92 -9.02 6.74 8.04
N ARG A 93 -8.84 6.63 9.37
CA ARG A 93 -9.84 7.13 10.33
C ARG A 93 -9.90 8.65 10.41
N LEU A 94 -8.78 9.33 10.20
CA LEU A 94 -8.67 10.78 10.28
C LEU A 94 -9.15 11.47 9.00
N THR A 95 -9.19 10.74 7.89
CA THR A 95 -9.63 11.26 6.60
C THR A 95 -11.06 10.81 6.38
N ASP A 96 -11.94 11.74 5.98
CA ASP A 96 -13.26 11.35 5.53
C ASP A 96 -13.11 10.40 4.33
N ASN A 97 -13.85 9.29 4.32
CA ASN A 97 -13.87 8.35 3.20
C ASN A 97 -14.23 9.03 1.87
N HIS A 98 -14.93 10.17 1.93
CA HIS A 98 -15.27 10.98 0.76
C HIS A 98 -14.16 11.97 0.34
N GLN A 99 -13.14 12.17 1.17
CA GLN A 99 -12.04 13.09 0.88
C GLN A 99 -10.90 12.36 0.14
N LEU A 100 -11.13 12.15 -1.15
CA LEU A 100 -10.13 11.62 -2.07
C LEU A 100 -8.96 12.60 -2.23
N LEU A 101 -7.73 12.08 -2.18
CA LEU A 101 -6.53 12.88 -2.44
C LEU A 101 -6.37 13.08 -3.95
N SER A 102 -6.36 14.33 -4.41
CA SER A 102 -6.16 14.63 -5.83
C SER A 102 -4.70 14.36 -6.23
N THR A 103 -4.50 13.75 -7.39
CA THR A 103 -3.18 13.43 -7.93
C THR A 103 -3.09 13.73 -9.43
N GLY A 104 -1.91 14.15 -9.89
CA GLY A 104 -1.58 14.28 -11.30
C GLY A 104 -1.21 12.95 -11.98
N ALA A 105 -1.09 11.86 -11.21
CA ALA A 105 -0.79 10.53 -11.71
C ALA A 105 -1.82 10.10 -12.77
N THR A 106 -1.35 9.37 -13.77
CA THR A 106 -2.21 8.69 -14.75
C THR A 106 -2.41 7.25 -14.32
N LEU A 107 -3.66 6.87 -14.03
CA LEU A 107 -4.02 5.49 -13.76
C LEU A 107 -4.30 4.76 -15.07
N ILE A 108 -3.53 3.71 -15.36
CA ILE A 108 -3.74 2.82 -16.50
C ILE A 108 -4.25 1.49 -15.97
N ILE A 109 -5.43 1.08 -16.44
CA ILE A 109 -6.03 -0.21 -16.12
C ILE A 109 -6.00 -1.05 -17.40
N ALA A 110 -5.29 -2.17 -17.34
CA ALA A 110 -5.06 -3.05 -18.48
C ALA A 110 -5.02 -4.52 -18.02
N PRO A 111 -5.23 -5.50 -18.92
CA PRO A 111 -4.93 -6.89 -18.63
C PRO A 111 -3.46 -7.05 -18.21
N ALA A 112 -3.19 -7.89 -17.20
CA ALA A 112 -1.83 -8.06 -16.66
C ALA A 112 -0.80 -8.46 -17.73
N ALA A 113 -1.25 -9.18 -18.77
CA ALA A 113 -0.40 -9.67 -19.87
C ALA A 113 0.20 -8.57 -20.76
N ILE A 114 -0.36 -7.35 -20.78
CA ILE A 114 0.10 -6.27 -21.67
C ILE A 114 0.69 -5.08 -20.92
N ILE A 115 0.78 -5.14 -19.58
CA ILE A 115 1.36 -4.05 -18.80
C ILE A 115 2.84 -3.87 -19.14
N ASP A 116 3.58 -4.97 -19.35
CA ASP A 116 4.99 -4.88 -19.72
C ASP A 116 5.17 -4.18 -21.08
N GLN A 117 4.28 -4.45 -22.04
CA GLN A 117 4.26 -3.76 -23.33
C GLN A 117 3.99 -2.25 -23.17
N TRP A 118 3.12 -1.85 -22.25
CA TRP A 118 2.92 -0.42 -21.94
C TRP A 118 4.18 0.23 -21.40
N ILE A 119 4.92 -0.46 -20.53
CA ILE A 119 6.18 0.04 -19.97
C ILE A 119 7.21 0.24 -21.10
N GLU A 120 7.32 -0.72 -22.02
CA GLU A 120 8.21 -0.63 -23.17
C GLU A 120 7.86 0.56 -24.08
N GLU A 121 6.58 0.78 -24.37
CA GLU A 121 6.16 1.91 -25.20
C GLU A 121 6.34 3.26 -24.50
N ILE A 122 6.18 3.33 -23.18
CA ILE A 122 6.51 4.52 -22.38
C ILE A 122 8.01 4.83 -22.46
N ASP A 123 8.87 3.82 -22.23
CA ASP A 123 10.34 3.97 -22.28
C ASP A 123 10.82 4.41 -23.66
N LYS A 124 10.21 3.87 -24.71
CA LYS A 124 10.53 4.19 -26.09
C LYS A 124 10.08 5.59 -26.54
N HIS A 125 8.97 6.09 -26.00
CA HIS A 125 8.36 7.33 -26.50
C HIS A 125 8.52 8.54 -25.57
N LEU A 126 8.88 8.35 -24.30
CA LEU A 126 9.04 9.43 -23.34
C LEU A 126 10.51 9.55 -22.87
N ASP A 127 11.24 10.50 -23.43
CA ASP A 127 12.60 10.87 -23.00
C ASP A 127 12.59 11.77 -21.73
N CYS A 128 12.04 11.27 -20.62
CA CYS A 128 12.02 11.99 -19.35
C CYS A 128 12.02 11.06 -18.15
N SER A 129 12.36 11.62 -16.97
CA SER A 129 12.33 10.84 -15.74
C SER A 129 10.92 10.70 -15.19
N LEU A 130 10.45 9.46 -15.13
CA LEU A 130 9.09 9.11 -14.76
C LEU A 130 9.11 8.11 -13.60
N ASN A 131 8.23 8.34 -12.64
CA ASN A 131 7.97 7.44 -11.53
C ASN A 131 6.79 6.55 -11.90
N ILE A 132 7.05 5.25 -12.04
CA ILE A 132 6.05 4.26 -12.43
C ILE A 132 5.85 3.27 -11.29
N TYR A 133 4.59 3.08 -10.89
CA TYR A 133 4.23 2.12 -9.87
C TYR A 133 3.31 1.02 -10.39
N MET A 134 3.70 -0.23 -10.11
CA MET A 134 2.92 -1.42 -10.42
C MET A 134 2.03 -1.76 -9.23
N TYR A 135 0.74 -1.46 -9.34
CA TYR A 135 -0.23 -1.68 -8.28
C TYR A 135 -0.78 -3.12 -8.29
N GLU A 136 -0.53 -3.83 -7.19
CA GLU A 136 -0.85 -5.27 -7.05
C GLU A 136 -2.10 -5.57 -6.21
N GLY A 137 -2.89 -4.55 -5.86
CA GLY A 137 -4.04 -4.70 -4.96
C GLY A 137 -3.67 -4.61 -3.48
N ILE A 138 -4.69 -4.45 -2.63
CA ILE A 138 -4.51 -4.33 -1.18
C ILE A 138 -4.68 -5.67 -0.43
N VAL A 139 -5.44 -6.60 -1.02
CA VAL A 139 -5.84 -7.84 -0.35
C VAL A 139 -4.64 -8.77 -0.21
N ASN A 140 -4.21 -9.02 1.04
CA ASN A 140 -3.11 -9.91 1.40
C ASN A 140 -1.75 -9.58 0.74
N LYS A 141 -1.56 -8.33 0.30
CA LYS A 141 -0.30 -7.88 -0.30
C LYS A 141 0.47 -6.96 0.63
N ILE A 142 1.75 -7.26 0.79
CA ILE A 142 2.71 -6.53 1.61
C ILE A 142 4.01 -6.40 0.79
N PRO A 143 4.63 -5.21 0.73
CA PRO A 143 4.20 -3.96 1.36
C PRO A 143 2.89 -3.37 0.81
N VAL A 144 2.19 -2.65 1.68
CA VAL A 144 1.06 -1.80 1.28
C VAL A 144 1.63 -0.43 0.87
N PRO A 145 1.24 0.15 -0.28
CA PRO A 145 1.64 1.52 -0.61
C PRO A 145 0.80 2.54 0.16
N ASP A 146 1.44 3.56 0.71
CA ASP A 146 0.75 4.72 1.25
C ASP A 146 0.08 5.55 0.11
N ARG A 147 -1.08 6.17 0.37
CA ARG A 147 -1.78 6.92 -0.70
C ARG A 147 -0.98 8.14 -1.16
N TYR A 148 -0.21 8.79 -0.28
CA TYR A 148 0.64 9.92 -0.69
C TYR A 148 1.83 9.44 -1.51
N PHE A 149 2.32 8.22 -1.27
CA PHE A 149 3.30 7.58 -2.14
C PHE A 149 2.75 7.39 -3.55
N LEU A 150 1.56 6.79 -3.69
CA LEU A 150 0.90 6.62 -4.98
C LEU A 150 0.62 7.97 -5.66
N ALA A 151 0.25 9.00 -4.90
CA ALA A 151 -0.07 10.31 -5.45
C ALA A 151 1.12 11.05 -6.09
N LYS A 152 2.38 10.68 -5.77
CA LYS A 152 3.59 11.26 -6.37
C LYS A 152 4.06 10.51 -7.63
N GLN A 153 3.41 9.41 -8.01
CA GLN A 153 3.78 8.68 -9.21
C GLN A 153 3.29 9.43 -10.46
N ASP A 154 3.97 9.24 -11.58
CA ASP A 154 3.54 9.77 -12.88
C ASP A 154 2.55 8.80 -13.55
N PHE A 155 2.86 7.51 -13.46
CA PHE A 155 2.01 6.42 -13.93
C PHE A 155 1.78 5.37 -12.85
N ILE A 156 0.54 4.92 -12.73
CA ILE A 156 0.16 3.78 -11.90
C ILE A 156 -0.52 2.76 -12.79
N PHE A 157 0.03 1.55 -12.84
CA PHE A 157 -0.57 0.44 -13.57
C PHE A 157 -1.33 -0.46 -12.60
N CYS A 158 -2.54 -0.86 -12.98
CA CYS A 158 -3.35 -1.76 -12.20
C CYS A 158 -4.03 -2.77 -13.14
N SER A 159 -4.05 -4.04 -12.76
CA SER A 159 -4.81 -5.02 -13.52
C SER A 159 -6.30 -4.97 -13.19
N TYR A 160 -7.16 -5.36 -14.13
CA TYR A 160 -8.60 -5.48 -13.88
C TYR A 160 -8.91 -6.43 -12.70
N GLU A 161 -8.15 -7.52 -12.56
CA GLU A 161 -8.32 -8.48 -11.47
C GLU A 161 -8.00 -7.85 -10.11
N ASN A 162 -6.93 -7.07 -10.01
CA ASN A 162 -6.54 -6.40 -8.77
C ASN A 162 -7.54 -5.29 -8.41
N LEU A 163 -7.95 -4.48 -9.40
CA LEU A 163 -8.95 -3.45 -9.18
C LEU A 163 -10.29 -4.04 -8.72
N LYS A 164 -10.74 -5.12 -9.36
CA LYS A 164 -11.98 -5.81 -8.97
C LYS A 164 -11.92 -6.33 -7.54
N LYS A 165 -10.80 -6.97 -7.15
CA LYS A 165 -10.59 -7.45 -5.77
C LYS A 165 -10.65 -6.30 -4.77
N ASP A 166 -10.01 -5.17 -5.09
CA ASP A 166 -10.00 -3.98 -4.23
C ASP A 166 -11.39 -3.35 -4.06
N ILE A 167 -12.18 -3.26 -5.13
CA ILE A 167 -13.56 -2.76 -5.07
C ILE A 167 -14.41 -3.68 -4.19
N HIS A 168 -14.37 -5.00 -4.42
CA HIS A 168 -15.11 -5.96 -3.60
C HIS A 168 -14.68 -5.90 -2.13
N HIS A 169 -13.39 -5.83 -1.86
CA HIS A 169 -12.84 -5.67 -0.51
C HIS A 169 -13.38 -4.41 0.18
N ASN A 170 -13.34 -3.26 -0.50
CA ASN A 170 -13.84 -1.99 0.03
C ASN A 170 -15.38 -1.99 0.25
N GLU A 171 -16.15 -2.62 -0.64
CA GLU A 171 -17.59 -2.76 -0.49
C GLU A 171 -17.96 -3.58 0.75
N ILE A 172 -17.26 -4.70 0.97
CA ILE A 172 -17.42 -5.53 2.16
C ILE A 172 -17.10 -4.69 3.39
N CYS A 173 -15.98 -3.96 3.39
CA CYS A 173 -15.64 -3.06 4.49
C CYS A 173 -16.76 -2.05 4.78
N SER A 174 -17.33 -1.43 3.74
CA SER A 174 -18.32 -0.34 3.84
C SER A 174 -19.70 -0.79 4.34
N LYS A 175 -20.28 -1.84 3.74
CA LYS A 175 -21.62 -2.35 4.10
C LYS A 175 -21.66 -2.82 5.56
N GLU A 176 -20.54 -3.32 6.01
CA GLU A 176 -20.42 -4.02 7.27
C GLU A 176 -20.17 -3.01 8.42
N HIS A 177 -19.83 -1.74 8.14
CA HIS A 177 -19.88 -0.64 9.12
C HIS A 177 -21.32 -0.32 9.59
N HIS A 178 -22.35 -0.74 8.85
CA HIS A 178 -23.76 -0.50 9.16
C HIS A 178 -24.46 -1.68 9.86
N SER A 179 -23.75 -2.77 10.18
CA SER A 179 -24.36 -3.96 10.81
C SER A 179 -24.55 -3.78 12.32
N THR A 180 -25.81 -3.71 12.75
CA THR A 180 -26.24 -3.69 14.15
C THR A 180 -26.21 -5.10 14.77
N ARG A 181 -25.06 -5.58 15.26
CA ARG A 181 -25.05 -6.72 16.20
C ARG A 181 -23.72 -6.93 16.93
N THR A 182 -23.65 -6.46 18.18
CA THR A 182 -23.00 -7.05 19.37
C THR A 182 -21.61 -7.73 19.31
N GLN A 183 -20.89 -7.74 18.19
CA GLN A 183 -19.55 -8.28 18.07
C GLN A 183 -18.60 -7.14 17.71
N VAL A 184 -17.89 -6.64 18.72
CA VAL A 184 -16.73 -5.76 18.52
C VAL A 184 -15.77 -6.49 17.57
N ARG A 185 -15.54 -5.93 16.39
CA ARG A 185 -14.74 -6.58 15.34
C ARG A 185 -13.37 -7.02 15.87
N LYS A 186 -12.97 -8.22 15.46
CA LYS A 186 -11.63 -8.76 15.71
C LYS A 186 -10.56 -8.14 14.81
N TYR A 187 -10.95 -7.49 13.70
CA TYR A 187 -10.06 -6.96 12.65
C TYR A 187 -10.50 -5.59 12.13
N GLU A 188 -9.55 -4.73 11.78
CA GLU A 188 -9.76 -3.45 11.12
C GLU A 188 -9.20 -3.58 9.72
N TYR A 189 -9.96 -3.13 8.72
CA TYR A 189 -9.61 -3.26 7.32
C TYR A 189 -9.06 -1.95 6.78
N LEU A 190 -8.06 -2.07 5.91
CA LEU A 190 -7.58 -0.95 5.12
C LEU A 190 -8.42 -0.86 3.84
N ILE A 191 -8.87 0.35 3.52
CA ILE A 191 -9.44 0.70 2.23
C ILE A 191 -8.29 0.79 1.24
N SER A 192 -8.48 0.25 0.02
CA SER A 192 -7.53 0.35 -1.09
C SER A 192 -6.98 1.79 -1.22
N PRO A 193 -5.65 2.00 -1.10
CA PRO A 193 -5.03 3.31 -1.30
C PRO A 193 -5.33 3.89 -2.69
N LEU A 194 -5.44 3.02 -3.70
CA LEU A 194 -5.79 3.38 -5.07
C LEU A 194 -7.19 4.02 -5.13
N LEU A 195 -8.16 3.43 -4.44
CA LEU A 195 -9.55 3.92 -4.38
C LEU A 195 -9.71 5.17 -3.47
N ARG A 196 -8.63 5.63 -2.83
CA ARG A 196 -8.59 6.86 -2.02
C ARG A 196 -7.92 8.03 -2.76
N LEU A 197 -7.62 7.85 -4.05
CA LEU A 197 -7.10 8.88 -4.93
C LEU A 197 -8.16 9.38 -5.91
N LYS A 198 -8.07 10.66 -6.25
CA LYS A 198 -8.81 11.29 -7.34
C LYS A 198 -7.84 11.57 -8.49
N PHE A 199 -7.84 10.68 -9.48
CA PHE A 199 -7.00 10.77 -10.66
C PHE A 199 -7.48 11.86 -11.61
N TRP A 200 -6.54 12.58 -12.22
CA TRP A 200 -6.86 13.49 -13.30
C TRP A 200 -7.10 12.76 -14.63
N ARG A 201 -6.35 11.68 -14.87
CA ARG A 201 -6.44 10.85 -16.08
C ARG A 201 -6.58 9.38 -15.69
N LEU A 202 -7.54 8.71 -16.31
CA LEU A 202 -7.78 7.28 -16.20
C LEU A 202 -7.89 6.70 -17.61
N VAL A 203 -7.09 5.67 -17.88
CA VAL A 203 -7.05 4.95 -19.17
C VAL A 203 -7.50 3.53 -18.92
N LEU A 204 -8.51 3.10 -19.68
CA LEU A 204 -8.97 1.71 -19.71
C LEU A 204 -8.52 1.10 -21.03
N ASP A 205 -7.64 0.12 -20.97
CA ASP A 205 -7.16 -0.59 -22.15
C ASP A 205 -7.93 -1.91 -22.33
N GLU A 206 -8.12 -2.34 -23.58
CA GLU A 206 -8.88 -3.56 -23.93
C GLU A 206 -10.29 -3.63 -23.30
N ALA A 207 -10.98 -2.49 -23.20
CA ALA A 207 -12.29 -2.34 -22.55
C ALA A 207 -13.48 -2.71 -23.45
N GLN A 208 -13.34 -3.77 -24.24
CA GLN A 208 -14.32 -4.25 -25.23
C GLN A 208 -15.29 -5.29 -24.65
#